data_AF-A0A1X7VHI1-F1
#
_entry.id   AF-A0A1X7VHI1-F1
#
_cell.length_a   1.000
_cell.length_b   1.000
_cell.length_c   1.000
_cell.angle_alpha   90.00
_cell.angle_beta   90.00
_cell.angle_gamma   90.00
#
_symmetry.space_group_name_H-M   'P 1'
#
loop_
_entity.id
_entity.type
_entity.pdbx_description
1 polymer ?
#
loop_
_entity_poly.entity_id
_entity_poly.type
_entity_poly.pdbx_seq_one_letter_code
_entity_poly.pdbx_strand_id
1 'polypeptide(L)'
;MAGRLALFEDNWSKISQDIWILNAIKGYKIEFLENSTQQGQPRVGSSSTSDQALLNEEIQKMLTKGAISEIPLKENPLGFYFSLFLVPKKDEGKRPVINLKDLNAYVPPYHFKMEGLHTLRDILKEGDWITKVDLKDAYFTMTIHQSDRQFLLFSTGSQDFQFNCLPFGLSCAPWDYTKTLSQC
;
A
#
# COMPACT_ATOMS: atom_id res chain seq x y z
N MET A 1 13.26 1.02 3.97
CA MET A 1 12.96 2.35 3.39
C MET A 1 11.96 2.16 2.25
N ALA A 2 10.85 2.89 2.30
CA ALA A 2 9.77 2.90 1.31
C ALA A 2 10.13 3.80 0.12
N GLY A 3 9.41 3.66 -0.97
CA GLY A 3 9.54 4.51 -2.15
C GLY A 3 10.81 4.36 -2.97
N ARG A 4 11.50 3.21 -2.82
CA ARG A 4 12.82 3.01 -3.46
C ARG A 4 12.78 2.97 -4.97
N LEU A 5 11.65 2.67 -5.62
CA LEU A 5 11.57 2.63 -7.08
C LEU A 5 11.91 3.97 -7.73
N ALA A 6 11.48 5.07 -7.13
CA ALA A 6 11.75 6.43 -7.61
C ALA A 6 13.26 6.74 -7.68
N LEU A 7 14.09 6.08 -6.86
CA LEU A 7 15.55 6.28 -6.87
C LEU A 7 16.24 5.65 -8.08
N PHE A 8 15.56 4.78 -8.81
CA PHE A 8 16.11 4.02 -9.94
C PHE A 8 15.41 4.36 -11.26
N GLU A 9 14.84 5.56 -11.37
CA GLU A 9 14.13 6.02 -12.58
C GLU A 9 14.92 5.78 -13.87
N ASP A 10 16.22 6.10 -13.87
CA ASP A 10 17.11 5.92 -15.02
C ASP A 10 17.28 4.45 -15.44
N ASN A 11 17.08 3.51 -14.51
CA ASN A 11 17.12 2.09 -14.85
C ASN A 11 15.77 1.63 -15.40
N TRP A 12 14.66 2.15 -14.85
CA TRP A 12 13.33 1.86 -15.35
C TRP A 12 13.11 2.36 -16.78
N SER A 13 13.64 3.55 -17.13
CA SER A 13 13.55 4.10 -18.48
C SER A 13 14.33 3.30 -19.54
N LYS A 14 15.28 2.46 -19.12
CA LYS A 14 16.02 1.56 -20.01
C LYS A 14 15.26 0.27 -20.32
N ILE A 15 14.38 -0.18 -19.42
CA ILE A 15 13.68 -1.48 -19.53
C ILE A 15 12.21 -1.34 -19.92
N SER A 16 11.61 -0.15 -19.78
CA SER A 16 10.22 0.08 -20.15
C SER A 16 10.04 1.40 -20.91
N GLN A 17 9.15 1.37 -21.91
CA GLN A 17 8.63 2.55 -22.60
C GLN A 17 7.17 2.86 -22.19
N ASP A 18 6.62 2.12 -21.23
CA ASP A 18 5.26 2.34 -20.74
C ASP A 18 5.23 3.61 -19.87
N ILE A 19 4.62 4.65 -20.42
CA ILE A 19 4.47 5.96 -19.77
C ILE A 19 3.76 5.85 -18.42
N TRP A 20 2.77 4.95 -18.30
CA TRP A 20 2.05 4.75 -17.04
C TRP A 20 3.01 4.24 -15.96
N ILE A 21 3.88 3.28 -16.29
CA ILE A 21 4.84 2.70 -15.34
C ILE A 21 5.90 3.73 -14.95
N LEU A 22 6.45 4.44 -15.93
CA LEU A 22 7.44 5.50 -15.68
C LEU A 22 6.90 6.63 -14.83
N ASN A 23 5.60 6.92 -14.89
CA ASN A 23 4.94 7.86 -13.98
C ASN A 23 4.69 7.25 -12.60
N ALA A 24 4.20 6.00 -12.55
CA ALA A 24 3.86 5.31 -11.30
C ALA A 24 5.08 5.13 -10.37
N ILE A 25 6.26 4.85 -10.92
CA ILE A 25 7.49 4.71 -10.11
C ILE A 25 7.94 6.01 -9.45
N LYS A 26 7.61 7.17 -10.04
CA LYS A 26 7.95 8.50 -9.49
C LYS A 26 6.98 8.89 -8.38
N GLY A 27 5.72 8.50 -8.55
CA GLY A 27 4.65 8.75 -7.61
C GLY A 27 3.34 8.33 -8.24
N TYR A 28 2.83 7.19 -7.81
CA TYR A 28 1.54 6.67 -8.23
C TYR A 28 0.42 7.61 -7.81
N LYS A 29 -0.45 7.96 -8.76
CA LYS A 29 -1.68 8.70 -8.52
C LYS A 29 -2.84 7.71 -8.46
N ILE A 30 -3.67 7.84 -7.45
CA ILE A 30 -4.82 6.97 -7.26
C ILE A 30 -5.88 7.38 -8.28
N GLU A 31 -6.29 6.44 -9.11
CA GLU A 31 -7.39 6.66 -10.04
C GLU A 31 -8.73 6.55 -9.30
N PHE A 32 -9.58 7.56 -9.46
CA PHE A 32 -10.91 7.61 -8.86
C PHE A 32 -12.00 7.67 -9.93
N LEU A 33 -13.09 6.92 -9.72
CA LEU A 33 -14.27 6.90 -10.60
C LEU A 33 -15.04 8.23 -10.55
N GLU A 34 -15.01 8.89 -9.40
CA GLU A 34 -15.67 10.16 -9.12
C GLU A 34 -14.93 10.89 -7.99
N ASN A 35 -15.34 12.12 -7.67
CA ASN A 35 -14.75 12.87 -6.57
C ASN A 35 -14.97 12.12 -5.24
N SER A 36 -13.90 11.61 -4.65
CA SER A 36 -13.95 10.91 -3.38
C SER A 36 -14.31 11.88 -2.26
N THR A 37 -15.52 11.74 -1.71
CA THR A 37 -15.96 12.52 -0.55
C THR A 37 -16.24 11.56 0.59
N GLN A 38 -15.56 11.75 1.71
CA GLN A 38 -15.84 10.97 2.91
C GLN A 38 -17.05 11.57 3.64
N GLN A 39 -18.10 10.76 3.85
CA GLN A 39 -19.30 11.22 4.57
C GLN A 39 -19.08 11.41 6.08
N GLY A 40 -18.01 10.82 6.62
CA GLY A 40 -17.56 11.04 8.00
C GLY A 40 -16.32 10.19 8.30
N GLN A 41 -15.49 10.65 9.24
CA GLN A 41 -14.30 9.90 9.64
C GLN A 41 -14.68 8.54 10.25
N PRO A 42 -13.89 7.48 10.00
CA PRO A 42 -14.13 6.19 10.62
C PRO A 42 -13.98 6.29 12.13
N ARG A 43 -14.82 5.54 12.86
CA ARG A 43 -14.70 5.48 14.31
C ARG A 43 -13.39 4.79 14.70
N VAL A 44 -12.59 5.44 15.53
CA VAL A 44 -11.47 4.80 16.21
C VAL A 44 -12.04 3.92 17.33
N GLY A 45 -11.95 2.60 17.17
CA GLY A 45 -12.44 1.65 18.16
C GLY A 45 -11.59 1.69 19.44
N SER A 46 -12.23 1.46 20.59
CA SER A 46 -11.51 1.28 21.86
C SER A 46 -10.74 -0.05 21.82
N SER A 47 -9.42 0.03 21.74
CA SER A 47 -8.52 -1.14 21.79
C SER A 47 -8.00 -1.36 23.22
N SER A 48 -7.73 -2.61 23.60
CA SER A 48 -7.08 -2.93 24.88
C SER A 48 -5.66 -2.33 24.95
N THR A 49 -5.08 -2.16 26.15
CA THR A 49 -3.71 -1.62 26.31
C THR A 49 -2.67 -2.45 25.56
N SER A 50 -2.80 -3.79 25.56
CA SER A 50 -1.91 -4.68 24.81
C SER A 50 -2.04 -4.48 23.30
N ASP A 51 -3.28 -4.27 22.81
CA ASP A 51 -3.53 -4.00 21.39
C ASP A 51 -2.99 -2.64 20.95
N GLN A 52 -3.10 -1.63 21.81
CA GLN A 52 -2.51 -0.31 21.56
C GLN A 52 -0.98 -0.40 21.46
N ALA A 53 -0.33 -1.17 22.33
CA ALA A 53 1.13 -1.37 22.27
C ALA A 53 1.56 -2.03 20.95
N LEU A 54 0.84 -3.07 20.50
CA LEU A 54 1.12 -3.74 19.23
C LEU A 54 0.89 -2.83 18.01
N LEU A 55 -0.18 -2.02 18.03
CA LEU A 55 -0.43 -1.03 16.97
C LEU A 55 0.67 0.03 16.93
N ASN A 56 1.07 0.55 18.08
CA ASN A 56 2.15 1.54 18.18
C ASN A 56 3.47 0.96 17.66
N GLU A 57 3.79 -0.29 17.97
CA GLU A 57 4.99 -0.96 17.44
C GLU A 57 4.96 -1.02 15.90
N GLU A 58 3.82 -1.36 15.29
CA GLU A 58 3.72 -1.36 13.83
C GLU A 58 3.81 0.04 13.23
N ILE A 59 3.17 1.04 13.84
CA ILE A 59 3.26 2.43 13.42
C ILE A 59 4.72 2.89 13.43
N GLN A 60 5.47 2.59 14.49
CA GLN A 60 6.90 2.90 14.56
C GLN A 60 7.72 2.19 13.48
N LYS A 61 7.40 0.93 13.16
CA LYS A 61 8.02 0.22 12.03
C LYS A 61 7.72 0.90 10.70
N MET A 62 6.48 1.33 10.48
CA MET A 62 6.09 2.03 9.24
C MET A 62 6.74 3.41 9.13
N LEU A 63 6.83 4.17 10.23
CA LEU A 63 7.57 5.45 10.30
C LEU A 63 9.06 5.25 10.00
N THR A 64 9.70 4.27 10.64
CA THR A 64 11.12 3.94 10.40
C THR A 64 11.38 3.55 8.95
N LYS A 65 10.41 2.88 8.32
CA LYS A 65 10.49 2.56 6.88
C LYS A 65 10.20 3.77 5.99
N GLY A 66 9.61 4.85 6.51
CA GLY A 66 9.12 5.99 5.70
C GLY A 66 7.81 5.68 4.94
N ALA A 67 7.15 4.57 5.26
CA ALA A 67 5.89 4.18 4.63
C ALA A 67 4.74 5.12 5.01
N ILE A 68 4.82 5.70 6.21
CA ILE A 68 3.91 6.72 6.71
C ILE A 68 4.69 7.93 7.24
N SER A 69 4.00 9.06 7.38
CA SER A 69 4.49 10.27 8.03
C SER A 69 3.46 10.80 9.01
N GLU A 70 3.93 11.40 10.11
CA GLU A 70 3.11 12.19 11.03
C GLU A 70 2.64 13.48 10.34
N ILE A 71 1.37 13.83 10.58
CA ILE A 71 0.80 15.11 10.15
C ILE A 71 0.81 16.05 11.35
N PRO A 72 1.40 17.25 11.25
CA PRO A 72 1.39 18.20 12.36
C PRO A 72 -0.04 18.48 12.85
N LEU A 73 -0.28 18.43 14.17
CA LEU A 73 -1.61 18.62 14.78
C LEU A 73 -2.32 19.95 14.40
N LYS A 74 -1.56 20.94 13.93
CA LYS A 74 -2.07 22.24 13.48
C LYS A 74 -2.64 22.18 12.06
N GLU A 75 -2.16 21.25 11.24
CA GLU A 75 -2.66 20.97 9.91
C GLU A 75 -3.86 20.06 10.09
N ASN A 76 -5.04 20.61 10.38
CA ASN A 76 -6.29 19.85 10.39
C ASN A 76 -6.58 19.41 8.94
N PRO A 77 -6.16 18.19 8.52
CA PRO A 77 -6.07 17.88 7.13
C PRO A 77 -7.46 17.52 6.62
N LEU A 78 -7.88 18.18 5.55
CA LEU A 78 -9.07 17.77 4.82
C LEU A 78 -8.66 16.57 3.95
N GLY A 79 -9.32 15.44 4.14
CA GLY A 79 -8.94 14.21 3.45
C GLY A 79 -9.78 13.00 3.84
N PHE A 80 -9.38 11.85 3.30
CA PHE A 80 -10.06 10.58 3.52
C PHE A 80 -9.33 9.78 4.59
N TYR A 81 -10.01 9.53 5.70
CA TYR A 81 -9.50 8.75 6.80
C TYR A 81 -9.91 7.29 6.67
N PHE A 82 -9.01 6.36 6.95
CA PHE A 82 -9.30 4.94 7.13
C PHE A 82 -9.04 4.53 8.58
N SER A 83 -9.54 3.36 8.98
CA SER A 83 -9.25 2.78 10.29
C SER A 83 -8.13 1.74 10.23
N LEU A 84 -7.29 1.74 11.27
CA LEU A 84 -6.26 0.74 11.52
C LEU A 84 -6.63 -0.04 12.80
N PHE A 85 -6.76 -1.36 12.70
CA PHE A 85 -7.11 -2.20 13.84
C PHE A 85 -6.45 -3.58 13.76
N LEU A 86 -6.50 -4.33 14.85
CA LEU A 86 -5.90 -5.65 14.93
C LEU A 86 -6.91 -6.77 14.65
N VAL A 87 -6.46 -7.78 13.91
CA VAL A 87 -7.20 -9.02 13.64
C VAL A 87 -6.37 -10.21 14.12
N PRO A 88 -6.97 -11.22 14.78
CA PRO A 88 -6.25 -12.42 15.22
C PRO A 88 -5.64 -13.18 14.03
N LYS A 89 -4.43 -13.70 14.23
CA LYS A 89 -3.80 -14.68 13.34
C LYS A 89 -4.29 -16.09 13.69
N LYS A 90 -4.13 -17.04 12.76
CA LYS A 90 -4.41 -18.46 13.01
C LYS A 90 -3.41 -19.08 14.00
N ASP A 91 -2.15 -18.66 13.92
CA ASP A 91 -1.03 -19.30 14.61
C ASP A 91 -0.58 -18.51 15.86
N GLU A 92 -1.54 -17.97 16.60
CA GLU A 92 -1.34 -17.07 17.74
C GLU A 92 -0.85 -15.64 17.36
N GLY A 93 -1.24 -14.65 18.17
CA GLY A 93 -0.96 -13.22 17.92
C GLY A 93 -1.98 -12.49 17.04
N LYS A 94 -1.72 -11.21 16.75
CA LYS A 94 -2.60 -10.33 15.97
C LYS A 94 -1.82 -9.66 14.83
N ARG A 95 -2.52 -9.29 13.76
CA ARG A 95 -1.96 -8.48 12.66
C ARG A 95 -2.72 -7.17 12.51
N PRO A 96 -2.03 -6.06 12.21
CA PRO A 96 -2.67 -4.82 11.82
C PRO A 96 -3.36 -4.97 10.47
N VAL A 97 -4.55 -4.40 10.36
CA VAL A 97 -5.39 -4.38 9.17
C VAL A 97 -5.88 -2.95 8.97
N ILE A 98 -5.70 -2.48 7.74
CA ILE A 98 -6.17 -1.19 7.25
C ILE A 98 -7.52 -1.44 6.58
N ASN A 99 -8.57 -0.70 6.99
CA ASN A 99 -9.87 -0.76 6.33
C ASN A 99 -10.07 0.40 5.38
N LEU A 100 -9.77 0.14 4.10
CA LEU A 100 -9.97 1.06 2.99
C LEU A 100 -11.28 0.80 2.24
N LYS A 101 -12.26 0.10 2.84
CA LYS A 101 -13.51 -0.28 2.15
C LYS A 101 -14.23 0.92 1.54
N ASP A 102 -14.34 2.01 2.30
CA ASP A 102 -15.07 3.19 1.84
C ASP A 102 -14.30 3.92 0.73
N LEU A 103 -12.97 3.99 0.81
CA LEU A 103 -12.14 4.55 -0.26
C LEU A 103 -12.21 3.68 -1.54
N ASN A 104 -12.16 2.37 -1.36
CA ASN A 104 -12.21 1.39 -2.46
C ASN A 104 -13.53 1.45 -3.24
N ALA A 105 -14.60 2.00 -2.69
CA ALA A 105 -15.84 2.23 -3.44
C ALA A 105 -15.66 3.25 -4.57
N TYR A 106 -14.67 4.14 -4.44
CA TYR A 106 -14.35 5.18 -5.43
C TYR A 106 -13.21 4.78 -6.38
N VAL A 107 -12.54 3.66 -6.15
CA VAL A 107 -11.41 3.21 -6.97
C VAL A 107 -11.90 2.20 -8.02
N PRO A 108 -11.52 2.33 -9.30
CA PRO A 108 -11.92 1.38 -10.33
C PRO A 108 -11.49 -0.06 -9.98
N PRO A 109 -12.39 -1.05 -10.13
CA PRO A 109 -12.01 -2.44 -9.96
C PRO A 109 -11.20 -2.91 -11.17
N TYR A 110 -9.90 -3.15 -10.98
CA TYR A 110 -9.05 -3.74 -12.00
C TYR A 110 -9.15 -5.26 -12.00
N HIS A 111 -9.69 -5.83 -13.07
CA HIS A 111 -9.63 -7.28 -13.28
C HIS A 111 -8.33 -7.64 -14.00
N PHE A 112 -7.55 -8.54 -13.41
CA PHE A 112 -6.33 -9.05 -14.01
C PHE A 112 -6.07 -10.49 -13.58
N LYS A 113 -5.21 -11.16 -14.35
CA LYS A 113 -4.75 -12.51 -14.04
C LYS A 113 -3.34 -12.41 -13.47
N MET A 114 -3.16 -12.93 -12.26
CA MET A 114 -1.82 -13.22 -11.77
C MET A 114 -1.35 -14.53 -12.40
N GLU A 115 -0.14 -14.52 -12.96
CA GLU A 115 0.54 -15.74 -13.36
C GLU A 115 0.74 -16.62 -12.13
N GLY A 116 0.45 -17.91 -12.26
CA GLY A 116 0.42 -18.85 -11.15
C GLY A 116 1.25 -20.09 -11.44
N LEU A 117 1.23 -21.05 -10.51
CA LEU A 117 2.01 -22.29 -10.68
C LEU A 117 1.67 -23.07 -11.97
N HIS A 118 0.48 -22.87 -12.54
CA HIS A 118 0.07 -23.50 -13.80
C HIS A 118 0.85 -22.96 -15.00
N THR A 119 1.13 -21.65 -15.08
CA THR A 119 1.96 -21.09 -16.16
C THR A 119 3.41 -21.55 -16.05
N LEU A 120 3.91 -21.75 -14.83
CA LEU A 120 5.26 -22.28 -14.62
C LEU A 120 5.44 -23.71 -15.16
N ARG A 121 4.40 -24.56 -15.11
CA ARG A 121 4.49 -25.94 -15.61
C ARG A 121 4.78 -26.01 -17.11
N ASP A 122 4.31 -25.03 -17.87
CA ASP A 122 4.52 -24.97 -19.32
C ASP A 122 5.94 -24.47 -19.67
N ILE A 123 6.64 -23.85 -18.70
CA ILE A 123 7.97 -23.25 -18.88
C ILE A 123 9.06 -24.18 -18.34
N LEU A 124 8.79 -24.89 -17.24
CA LEU A 124 9.76 -25.72 -16.52
C LEU A 124 10.01 -27.06 -17.21
N LYS A 125 11.28 -27.45 -17.31
CA LYS A 125 11.72 -28.75 -17.80
C LYS A 125 12.29 -29.60 -16.68
N GLU A 126 12.33 -30.91 -16.90
CA GLU A 126 12.97 -31.83 -15.98
C GLU A 126 14.47 -31.49 -15.83
N GLY A 127 14.93 -31.34 -14.60
CA GLY A 127 16.31 -30.95 -14.28
C GLY A 127 16.53 -29.45 -14.04
N ASP A 128 15.51 -28.60 -14.22
CA ASP A 128 15.62 -27.16 -13.93
C ASP A 128 15.75 -26.88 -12.42
N TRP A 129 16.57 -25.89 -12.08
CA TRP A 129 16.70 -25.37 -10.72
C TRP A 129 15.81 -24.16 -10.52
N ILE A 130 14.99 -24.18 -9.47
CA ILE A 130 14.04 -23.11 -9.15
C ILE A 130 14.45 -22.45 -7.84
N THR A 131 14.42 -21.12 -7.81
CA THR A 131 14.52 -20.35 -6.58
C THR A 131 13.23 -19.58 -6.31
N LYS A 132 12.84 -19.47 -5.04
CA LYS A 132 11.69 -18.68 -4.62
C LYS A 132 12.17 -17.40 -3.95
N VAL A 133 11.76 -16.26 -4.49
CA VAL A 133 11.99 -14.95 -3.90
C VAL A 133 10.66 -14.43 -3.36
N ASP A 134 10.62 -14.06 -2.08
CA ASP A 134 9.46 -13.42 -1.45
C ASP A 134 9.80 -11.96 -1.13
N LEU A 135 9.01 -11.02 -1.66
CA LEU A 135 9.23 -9.59 -1.50
C LEU A 135 8.44 -9.07 -0.31
N LYS A 136 9.12 -8.95 0.84
CA LYS A 136 8.55 -8.32 2.04
C LYS A 136 8.25 -6.85 1.79
N ASP A 137 7.07 -6.40 2.24
CA ASP A 137 6.61 -5.01 2.11
C ASP A 137 6.62 -4.50 0.65
N ALA A 138 6.39 -5.40 -0.32
CA ALA A 138 6.44 -5.13 -1.75
C ALA A 138 5.77 -3.83 -2.18
N TYR A 139 4.53 -3.58 -1.73
CA TYR A 139 3.78 -2.38 -2.11
C TYR A 139 4.42 -1.08 -1.61
N PHE A 140 5.17 -1.11 -0.50
CA PHE A 140 5.85 0.08 0.00
C PHE A 140 6.96 0.57 -0.93
N THR A 141 7.35 -0.21 -1.94
CA THR A 141 8.31 0.22 -2.96
C THR A 141 7.74 1.26 -3.92
N MET A 142 6.40 1.28 -4.13
CA MET A 142 5.69 2.26 -4.94
C MET A 142 5.25 3.45 -4.07
N THR A 143 5.74 4.65 -4.37
CA THR A 143 5.32 5.88 -3.69
C THR A 143 3.93 6.32 -4.14
N ILE A 144 3.16 6.90 -3.23
CA ILE A 144 1.96 7.66 -3.56
C ILE A 144 2.38 9.10 -3.82
N HIS A 145 1.87 9.65 -4.92
CA HIS A 145 2.06 11.04 -5.30
C HIS A 145 1.59 11.96 -4.18
N GLN A 146 2.32 13.05 -3.93
CA GLN A 146 2.07 13.92 -2.76
C GLN A 146 0.63 14.46 -2.71
N SER A 147 0.04 14.78 -3.86
CA SER A 147 -1.36 15.26 -3.95
C SER A 147 -2.39 14.25 -3.45
N ASP A 148 -2.09 12.96 -3.48
CA ASP A 148 -3.08 11.91 -3.25
C ASP A 148 -2.92 11.27 -1.86
N ARG A 149 -1.86 11.64 -1.12
CA ARG A 149 -1.65 11.18 0.26
C ARG A 149 -2.78 11.59 1.20
N GLN A 150 -3.47 12.68 0.88
CA GLN A 150 -4.67 13.13 1.60
C GLN A 150 -5.83 12.13 1.56
N PHE A 151 -5.81 11.13 0.67
CA PHE A 151 -6.83 10.08 0.62
C PHE A 151 -6.47 8.86 1.48
N LEU A 152 -5.28 8.85 2.08
CA LEU A 152 -4.74 7.73 2.83
C LEU A 152 -4.33 8.18 4.24
N LEU A 153 -5.27 8.81 4.95
CA LEU A 153 -5.07 9.32 6.30
C LEU A 153 -5.56 8.31 7.34
N PHE A 154 -4.96 8.31 8.53
CA PHE A 154 -5.53 7.63 9.69
C PHE A 154 -5.11 8.31 10.98
N SER A 155 -5.91 8.10 12.03
CA SER A 155 -5.66 8.67 13.36
C SER A 155 -5.53 7.58 14.41
N THR A 156 -4.63 7.79 15.36
CA THR A 156 -4.58 7.03 16.62
C THR A 156 -5.36 7.71 17.74
N GLY A 157 -6.03 8.84 17.46
CA GLY A 157 -6.69 9.71 18.42
C GLY A 157 -5.77 10.75 19.06
N SER A 158 -4.47 10.44 19.22
CA SER A 158 -3.46 11.40 19.70
C SER A 158 -2.66 12.07 18.58
N GLN A 159 -2.59 11.43 17.41
CA GLN A 159 -1.75 11.83 16.28
C GLN A 159 -2.36 11.32 14.98
N ASP A 160 -2.31 12.17 13.95
CA ASP A 160 -2.72 11.84 12.60
C ASP A 160 -1.52 11.48 11.73
N PHE A 161 -1.74 10.55 10.80
CA PHE A 161 -0.73 10.02 9.92
C PHE A 161 -1.24 9.94 8.49
N GLN A 162 -0.33 10.02 7.53
CA GLN A 162 -0.61 9.77 6.11
C GLN A 162 0.29 8.64 5.59
N PHE A 163 -0.21 7.85 4.65
CA PHE A 163 0.63 6.93 3.88
C PHE A 163 1.37 7.65 2.74
N ASN A 164 2.66 7.35 2.61
CA ASN A 164 3.52 7.88 1.55
C ASN A 164 3.73 6.89 0.39
N CYS A 165 3.35 5.64 0.60
CA CYS A 165 3.49 4.55 -0.35
C CYS A 165 2.21 3.72 -0.41
N LEU A 166 2.09 2.90 -1.43
CA LEU A 166 0.91 2.09 -1.71
C LEU A 166 0.59 1.17 -0.51
N PRO A 167 -0.55 1.35 0.18
CA PRO A 167 -0.87 0.58 1.37
C PRO A 167 -1.49 -0.76 1.01
N PHE A 168 -1.28 -1.76 1.86
CA PHE A 168 -2.05 -3.00 1.80
C PHE A 168 -3.53 -2.73 2.08
N GLY A 169 -4.40 -3.27 1.24
CA GLY A 169 -5.86 -3.11 1.36
C GLY A 169 -6.48 -2.12 0.36
N LEU A 170 -5.66 -1.33 -0.36
CA LEU A 170 -6.15 -0.57 -1.51
C LEU A 170 -6.44 -1.54 -2.67
N SER A 171 -7.62 -1.43 -3.27
CA SER A 171 -8.13 -2.39 -4.25
C SER A 171 -7.33 -2.45 -5.55
N CYS A 172 -6.79 -1.31 -6.01
CA CYS A 172 -5.95 -1.25 -7.20
C CYS A 172 -4.52 -1.76 -6.96
N ALA A 173 -4.05 -1.76 -5.71
CA ALA A 173 -2.64 -2.00 -5.39
C ALA A 173 -2.07 -3.32 -5.94
N PRO A 174 -2.79 -4.46 -5.89
CA PRO A 174 -2.30 -5.69 -6.51
C PRO A 174 -2.09 -5.56 -8.02
N TRP A 175 -3.02 -4.92 -8.72
CA TRP A 175 -2.92 -4.72 -10.16
C TRP A 175 -1.77 -3.77 -10.51
N ASP A 176 -1.69 -2.62 -9.82
CA ASP A 176 -0.66 -1.62 -10.07
C ASP A 176 0.73 -2.24 -9.91
N TYR A 177 0.92 -2.98 -8.82
CA TYR A 177 2.18 -3.64 -8.51
C TYR A 177 2.52 -4.75 -9.51
N THR A 178 1.57 -5.60 -9.89
CA THR A 178 1.79 -6.63 -10.91
C THR A 178 2.11 -6.03 -12.27
N LYS A 179 1.43 -4.95 -12.66
CA LYS A 179 1.71 -4.24 -13.91
C LYS A 179 3.13 -3.68 -13.91
N THR A 180 3.56 -3.03 -12.83
CA THR A 180 4.93 -2.54 -12.68
C THR A 180 5.96 -3.68 -12.75
N LEU A 181 5.71 -4.79 -12.06
CA LEU A 181 6.62 -5.95 -12.08
C LEU A 181 6.73 -6.64 -13.44
N SER A 182 5.69 -6.58 -14.28
CA SER A 182 5.71 -7.24 -15.60
C SER A 182 6.73 -6.69 -16.60
N GLN A 183 7.40 -5.58 -16.28
CA GLN A 183 8.45 -4.99 -17.11
C GLN A 183 9.87 -5.42 -16.69
N CYS A 184 9.99 -6.11 -15.56
CA CYS A 184 11.24 -6.69 -15.10
C CYS A 184 11.46 -8.06 -15.75
#